data_AF-A0A2J7VI73-F1
#
_entry.id   AF-A0A2J7VI73-F1
#
_cell.length_a   1.000
_cell.length_b   1.000
_cell.length_c   1.000
_cell.angle_alpha   90.00
_cell.angle_beta   90.00
_cell.angle_gamma   90.00
#
_symmetry.space_group_name_H-M   'P 1'
#
loop_
_entity.id
_entity.type
_entity.pdbx_description
1 polymer ?
#
loop_
_entity_poly.entity_id
_entity_poly.type
_entity_poly.pdbx_seq_one_letter_code
_entity_poly.pdbx_strand_id
1 'polypeptide(L)'
;MPTHFLAYHATVAREDFLRFELSDDVGYHFGSKDTANRRLEHLLQGGDEDDVEGARILPCLLTMQNPLRMPDCHTWTLNNLIPALRDAGVISAEQSDALWDEGYLDQAGFQALLEGAGYDAVIYRNETEGGGDSYLMLDADRIEFALTKAPETNR
;
A
#
# COMPACT_ATOMS: atom_id res chain seq x y z
N MET A 1 7.95 -11.12 16.89
CA MET A 1 9.18 -10.65 16.23
C MET A 1 8.78 -10.01 14.91
N PRO A 2 9.39 -8.91 14.48
CA PRO A 2 9.08 -8.28 13.21
C PRO A 2 9.37 -9.25 12.06
N THR A 3 8.44 -9.37 11.12
CA THR A 3 8.63 -10.13 9.89
C THR A 3 9.14 -9.18 8.82
N HIS A 4 10.26 -9.55 8.21
CA HIS A 4 10.83 -8.85 7.06
C HIS A 4 10.59 -9.72 5.83
N PHE A 5 10.09 -9.13 4.75
CA PHE A 5 9.89 -9.87 3.51
C PHE A 5 9.96 -8.92 2.31
N LEU A 6 10.27 -9.50 1.15
CA LEU A 6 10.40 -8.78 -0.11
C LEU A 6 9.02 -8.61 -0.75
N ALA A 7 8.68 -7.39 -1.12
CA ALA A 7 7.52 -7.04 -1.92
C ALA A 7 7.89 -6.02 -3.01
N TYR A 8 6.96 -5.73 -3.91
CA TYR A 8 7.19 -4.88 -5.07
C TYR A 8 6.17 -3.76 -5.14
N HIS A 9 6.65 -2.56 -5.43
CA HIS A 9 5.86 -1.35 -5.64
C HIS A 9 5.91 -0.95 -7.12
N ALA A 10 4.78 -0.55 -7.69
CA ALA A 10 4.72 0.04 -9.01
C ALA A 10 4.59 1.56 -8.89
N THR A 11 5.42 2.28 -9.66
CA THR A 11 5.40 3.73 -9.68
C THR A 11 5.58 4.27 -11.10
N VAL A 12 5.04 5.45 -11.33
CA VAL A 12 5.26 6.28 -12.52
C VAL A 12 5.93 7.61 -12.14
N ALA A 13 6.54 7.70 -10.96
CA ALA A 13 7.15 8.93 -10.47
C ALA A 13 8.22 9.45 -11.45
N ARG A 14 8.13 10.74 -11.79
CA ARG A 14 9.00 11.39 -12.76
C ARG A 14 10.47 11.45 -12.32
N GLU A 15 10.70 11.48 -11.01
CA GLU A 15 12.03 11.53 -10.42
C GLU A 15 12.31 10.30 -9.57
N ASP A 16 13.59 9.98 -9.40
CA ASP A 16 14.03 8.97 -8.45
C ASP A 16 13.81 9.45 -7.01
N PHE A 17 13.36 8.54 -6.15
CA PHE A 17 13.15 8.82 -4.74
C PHE A 17 13.77 7.73 -3.88
N LEU A 18 14.23 8.13 -2.70
CA LEU A 18 14.85 7.25 -1.71
C LEU A 18 13.97 7.05 -0.47
N ARG A 19 12.79 7.68 -0.45
CA ARG A 19 11.82 7.60 0.64
C ARG A 19 10.41 7.78 0.08
N PHE A 20 9.45 7.05 0.66
CA PHE A 20 8.03 7.27 0.41
C PHE A 20 7.54 8.48 1.23
N GLU A 21 6.81 9.38 0.59
CA GLU A 21 6.20 10.56 1.19
C GLU A 21 4.67 10.48 1.09
N LEU A 22 3.98 11.34 1.85
CA LEU A 22 2.52 11.41 1.92
C LEU A 22 1.86 11.19 0.56
N SER A 23 0.94 10.23 0.53
CA SER A 23 0.12 9.89 -0.61
C SER A 23 -1.29 10.47 -0.44
N ASP A 24 -1.97 10.72 -1.56
CA ASP A 24 -3.41 10.99 -1.57
C ASP A 24 -4.24 9.72 -1.30
N ASP A 25 -3.60 8.55 -1.31
CA ASP A 25 -4.18 7.28 -0.87
C ASP A 25 -3.95 7.06 0.63
N VAL A 26 -4.62 6.07 1.22
CA VAL A 26 -4.53 5.80 2.66
C VAL A 26 -3.23 5.11 3.11
N GLY A 27 -2.32 4.83 2.16
CA GLY A 27 -1.00 4.26 2.43
C GLY A 27 -0.25 3.85 1.17
N TYR A 28 0.78 3.02 1.34
CA TYR A 28 1.68 2.59 0.26
C TYR A 28 1.40 1.14 -0.14
N HIS A 29 1.03 0.93 -1.40
CA HIS A 29 0.64 -0.39 -1.91
C HIS A 29 1.85 -1.19 -2.41
N PHE A 30 1.90 -2.45 -2.00
CA PHE A 30 2.87 -3.44 -2.44
C PHE A 30 2.19 -4.78 -2.75
N GLY A 31 2.86 -5.60 -3.56
CA GLY A 31 2.41 -6.95 -3.83
C GLY A 31 3.53 -7.85 -4.34
N SER A 32 3.14 -8.96 -4.94
CA SER A 32 4.07 -9.77 -5.72
C SER A 32 4.63 -8.99 -6.92
N LYS A 33 5.72 -9.46 -7.50
CA LYS A 33 6.26 -8.85 -8.72
C LYS A 33 5.20 -8.80 -9.83
N ASP A 34 4.43 -9.87 -9.99
CA ASP A 34 3.38 -9.94 -11.03
C ASP A 34 2.25 -8.95 -10.75
N THR A 35 1.83 -8.85 -9.49
CA THR A 35 0.82 -7.87 -9.04
C THR A 35 1.28 -6.45 -9.34
N ALA A 36 2.52 -6.11 -8.99
CA ALA A 36 3.08 -4.79 -9.25
C ALA A 36 3.16 -4.48 -10.76
N ASN A 37 3.54 -5.46 -11.60
CA ASN A 37 3.52 -5.26 -13.05
C ASN A 37 2.11 -4.97 -13.59
N ARG A 38 1.08 -5.68 -13.13
CA ARG A 38 -0.30 -5.39 -13.55
C ARG A 38 -0.82 -4.06 -13.05
N ARG A 39 -0.43 -3.65 -11.83
CA ARG A 39 -0.70 -2.31 -11.32
C ARG A 39 -0.06 -1.25 -12.22
N LEU A 40 1.20 -1.46 -12.63
CA LEU A 40 1.90 -0.56 -13.54
C LEU A 40 1.21 -0.47 -14.90
N GLU A 41 0.79 -1.60 -15.47
CA GLU A 41 -0.02 -1.61 -16.70
C GLU A 41 -1.29 -0.77 -16.57
N HIS A 42 -1.97 -0.85 -15.42
CA HIS A 42 -3.16 -0.04 -15.15
C HIS A 42 -2.84 1.45 -15.01
N LEU A 43 -1.76 1.81 -14.31
CA LEU A 43 -1.33 3.21 -14.17
C LEU A 43 -1.01 3.86 -15.52
N LEU A 44 -0.46 3.08 -16.45
CA LEU A 44 -0.14 3.54 -17.80
C LEU A 44 -1.36 3.60 -18.73
N GLN A 45 -2.51 3.02 -18.37
CA GLN A 45 -3.73 3.13 -19.15
C GLN A 45 -4.31 4.55 -19.06
N GLY A 46 -4.02 5.35 -20.10
CA GLY A 46 -4.44 6.75 -20.14
C GLY A 46 -3.41 7.71 -19.52
N GLY A 47 -2.24 7.22 -19.13
CA GLY A 47 -1.10 8.04 -18.72
C GLY A 47 -0.44 8.77 -19.90
N ASP A 48 0.37 9.77 -19.58
CA ASP A 48 1.11 10.57 -20.56
C ASP A 48 2.54 10.04 -20.81
N GLU A 49 3.34 10.76 -21.62
CA GLU A 49 4.73 10.37 -21.91
C GLU A 49 5.60 10.37 -20.64
N ASP A 50 5.34 11.28 -19.70
CA ASP A 50 6.11 11.38 -18.45
C ASP A 50 5.82 10.16 -17.55
N ASP A 51 4.57 9.69 -17.52
CA ASP A 51 4.20 8.47 -16.77
C ASP A 51 4.92 7.23 -17.32
N VAL A 52 5.03 7.13 -18.64
CA VAL A 52 5.75 6.03 -19.31
C VAL A 52 7.24 6.09 -19.02
N GLU A 53 7.85 7.28 -19.02
CA GLU A 53 9.27 7.46 -18.69
C GLU A 53 9.55 7.13 -17.21
N GLY A 54 8.66 7.53 -16.31
CA GLY A 54 8.76 7.24 -14.88
C GLY A 54 8.43 5.79 -14.50
N ALA A 55 7.86 5.00 -15.41
CA ALA A 55 7.33 3.67 -15.13
C ALA A 55 8.40 2.69 -14.65
N ARG A 56 8.29 2.21 -13.41
CA ARG A 56 9.20 1.20 -12.87
C ARG A 56 8.60 0.38 -11.73
N ILE A 57 9.19 -0.79 -11.51
CA ILE A 57 8.90 -1.68 -10.39
C ILE A 57 10.05 -1.62 -9.39
N LEU A 58 9.73 -1.21 -8.17
CA LEU A 58 10.70 -1.06 -7.08
C LEU A 58 10.60 -2.26 -6.12
N PRO A 59 11.66 -3.06 -5.96
CA PRO A 59 11.71 -4.08 -4.92
C PRO A 59 11.96 -3.41 -3.55
N CYS A 60 11.16 -3.76 -2.55
CA CYS A 60 11.22 -3.20 -1.21
C CYS A 60 11.20 -4.30 -0.15
N LEU A 61 12.01 -4.14 0.89
CA LEU A 61 11.90 -4.91 2.12
C LEU A 61 10.91 -4.21 3.04
N LEU A 62 9.86 -4.93 3.43
CA LEU A 62 8.80 -4.43 4.30
C LEU A 62 8.94 -5.04 5.69
N THR A 63 8.74 -4.22 6.72
CA THR A 63 8.78 -4.65 8.12
C THR A 63 7.41 -4.53 8.79
N MET A 64 6.80 -5.66 9.10
CA MET A 64 5.50 -5.73 9.78
C MET A 64 5.60 -6.50 11.10
N GLN A 65 4.83 -6.08 12.10
CA GLN A 65 4.75 -6.73 13.41
C GLN A 65 3.35 -7.28 13.68
N ASN A 66 2.29 -6.52 13.37
CA ASN A 66 0.92 -6.93 13.60
C ASN A 66 0.00 -6.40 12.49
N PRO A 67 0.03 -7.00 11.30
CA PRO A 67 -0.82 -6.56 10.21
C PRO A 67 -2.28 -6.94 10.44
N LEU A 68 -3.19 -6.02 10.12
CA LEU A 68 -4.60 -6.32 9.97
C LEU A 68 -4.81 -7.16 8.71
N ARG A 69 -5.52 -8.28 8.80
CA ARG A 69 -5.94 -9.04 7.62
C ARG A 69 -7.39 -8.76 7.30
N MET A 70 -7.67 -8.20 6.12
CA MET A 70 -9.03 -7.84 5.71
C MET A 70 -9.29 -8.17 4.22
N PRO A 71 -10.55 -8.16 3.75
CA PRO A 71 -10.88 -8.29 2.33
C PRO A 71 -10.29 -7.16 1.47
N ASP A 72 -10.23 -7.37 0.16
CA ASP A 72 -9.92 -6.30 -0.80
C ASP A 72 -11.03 -5.25 -0.76
N CYS A 73 -10.66 -3.98 -0.62
CA CYS A 73 -11.62 -2.87 -0.67
C CYS A 73 -11.96 -2.47 -2.12
N HIS A 74 -11.24 -2.99 -3.12
CA HIS A 74 -11.21 -2.57 -4.53
C HIS A 74 -10.82 -1.10 -4.69
N THR A 75 -11.62 -0.17 -4.17
CA THR A 75 -11.27 1.24 -4.01
C THR A 75 -11.18 1.58 -2.53
N TRP A 76 -10.12 2.29 -2.16
CA TRP A 76 -9.81 2.66 -0.77
C TRP A 76 -10.56 3.92 -0.32
N THR A 77 -11.83 4.01 -0.72
CA THR A 77 -12.74 5.09 -0.31
C THR A 77 -13.44 4.73 1.00
N LEU A 78 -13.96 5.73 1.72
CA LEU A 78 -14.75 5.52 2.93
C LEU A 78 -15.88 4.49 2.75
N ASN A 79 -16.52 4.47 1.57
CA ASN A 79 -17.60 3.54 1.26
C ASN A 79 -17.22 2.07 1.36
N ASN A 80 -15.97 1.73 1.10
CA ASN A 80 -15.50 0.35 1.18
C ASN A 80 -14.68 0.11 2.46
N LEU A 81 -13.92 1.12 2.89
CA LEU A 81 -13.11 1.05 4.11
C LEU A 81 -13.96 0.87 5.36
N ILE A 82 -15.00 1.67 5.56
CA ILE A 82 -15.79 1.64 6.80
C ILE A 82 -16.46 0.27 7.02
N PRO A 83 -17.19 -0.31 6.05
CA PRO A 83 -17.73 -1.66 6.22
C PRO A 83 -16.65 -2.71 6.47
N ALA A 84 -15.53 -2.65 5.74
CA ALA A 84 -14.47 -3.65 5.88
C ALA A 84 -13.76 -3.57 7.25
N LEU A 85 -13.53 -2.37 7.78
CA LEU A 85 -12.98 -2.16 9.13
C LEU A 85 -13.96 -2.62 10.21
N ARG A 86 -15.26 -2.38 10.03
CA ARG A 86 -16.31 -2.81 10.96
C ARG A 86 -16.44 -4.33 10.98
N ASP A 87 -16.45 -4.97 9.81
CA ASP A 87 -16.52 -6.43 9.68
C ASP A 87 -15.27 -7.11 10.24
N ALA A 88 -14.11 -6.47 10.13
CA ALA A 88 -12.88 -6.90 10.77
C ALA A 88 -12.83 -6.63 12.29
N GLY A 89 -13.84 -5.96 12.85
CA GLY A 89 -13.93 -5.63 14.27
C GLY A 89 -12.94 -4.55 14.74
N VAL A 90 -12.40 -3.77 13.81
CA VAL A 90 -11.41 -2.71 14.07
C VAL A 90 -12.08 -1.46 14.62
N ILE A 91 -13.28 -1.16 14.15
CA ILE A 91 -14.07 0.01 14.56
C ILE A 91 -15.44 -0.40 15.11
N SER A 92 -15.94 0.35 16.08
CA SER A 92 -17.29 0.21 16.62
C SER A 92 -18.34 0.85 15.69
N ALA A 93 -19.63 0.66 16.01
CA ALA A 93 -20.71 1.35 15.30
C ALA A 93 -20.61 2.87 15.47
N GLU A 94 -20.29 3.35 16.67
CA GLU A 94 -20.13 4.78 16.95
C GLU A 94 -18.95 5.38 16.19
N GLN A 95 -17.84 4.65 16.08
CA GLN A 95 -16.69 5.09 15.27
C GLN A 95 -17.02 5.09 13.77
N SER A 96 -17.81 4.11 13.31
CA SER A 96 -18.32 4.09 11.94
C SER A 96 -19.18 5.32 11.63
N ASP A 97 -20.09 5.68 12.54
CA ASP A 97 -20.96 6.86 12.37
C ASP A 97 -20.12 8.15 12.35
N ALA A 98 -19.12 8.27 13.23
CA ALA A 98 -18.22 9.43 13.26
C ALA A 98 -17.40 9.59 11.96
N LEU A 99 -16.90 8.49 11.38
CA LEU A 99 -16.19 8.52 10.10
C LEU A 99 -17.11 8.93 8.93
N TRP A 100 -18.39 8.53 8.99
CA TRP A 100 -19.37 8.97 8.00
C TRP A 100 -19.69 10.45 8.11
N ASP A 101 -19.81 10.96 9.33
CA ASP A 101 -20.08 12.38 9.58
C ASP A 101 -18.89 13.26 9.15
N GLU A 102 -17.65 12.82 9.36
CA GLU A 102 -16.44 13.52 8.88
C GLU A 102 -16.37 13.54 7.35
N GLY A 103 -16.80 12.45 6.69
CA GLY A 103 -16.90 12.36 5.23
C GLY A 103 -15.56 12.29 4.49
N TYR A 104 -14.43 12.30 5.22
CA TYR A 104 -13.09 12.15 4.67
C TYR A 104 -12.15 11.43 5.65
N LEU A 105 -11.17 10.70 5.11
CA LEU A 105 -10.11 10.05 5.88
C LEU A 105 -8.84 10.02 5.04
N ASP A 106 -7.86 10.83 5.43
CA ASP A 106 -6.53 10.84 4.81
C ASP A 106 -5.64 9.71 5.34
N GLN A 107 -4.45 9.60 4.74
CA GLN A 107 -3.41 8.67 5.17
C GLN A 107 -3.10 8.79 6.67
N ALA A 108 -2.97 10.02 7.19
CA ALA A 108 -2.60 10.24 8.58
C ALA A 108 -3.70 9.78 9.55
N GLY A 109 -4.96 10.08 9.24
CA GLY A 109 -6.12 9.62 10.00
C GLY A 109 -6.29 8.10 9.94
N PHE A 110 -6.11 7.50 8.76
CA PHE A 110 -6.19 6.05 8.60
C PHE A 110 -5.06 5.34 9.37
N GLN A 111 -3.83 5.87 9.28
CA GLN A 111 -2.70 5.39 10.06
C GLN A 111 -2.99 5.45 11.57
N ALA A 112 -3.43 6.60 12.08
CA ALA A 112 -3.73 6.77 13.50
C ALA A 112 -4.85 5.84 13.98
N LEU A 113 -5.87 5.61 13.15
CA LEU A 113 -6.96 4.69 13.44
C LEU A 113 -6.46 3.25 13.60
N LEU A 114 -5.66 2.77 12.66
CA LEU A 114 -5.11 1.41 12.69
C LEU A 114 -4.08 1.23 13.81
N GLU A 115 -3.19 2.20 14.02
CA GLU A 115 -2.23 2.18 15.12
C GLU A 115 -2.93 2.17 16.49
N GLY A 116 -3.99 2.96 16.64
CA GLY A 116 -4.83 2.96 17.84
C GLY A 116 -5.52 1.62 18.10
N ALA A 117 -5.83 0.88 17.04
CA ALA A 117 -6.33 -0.50 17.12
C ALA A 117 -5.22 -1.56 17.26
N GLY A 118 -3.95 -1.15 17.26
CA GLY A 118 -2.78 -2.01 17.45
C GLY A 118 -2.22 -2.63 16.17
N TYR A 119 -2.62 -2.14 14.99
CA TYR A 119 -2.14 -2.62 13.69
C TYR A 119 -1.14 -1.65 13.08
N ASP A 120 -0.18 -2.19 12.32
CA ASP A 120 0.90 -1.40 11.69
C ASP A 120 0.94 -1.48 10.16
N ALA A 121 0.07 -2.30 9.58
CA ALA A 121 -0.09 -2.51 8.14
C ALA A 121 -1.39 -3.25 7.86
N VAL A 122 -1.76 -3.36 6.59
CA VAL A 122 -2.88 -4.20 6.13
C VAL A 122 -2.39 -5.25 5.15
N ILE A 123 -2.82 -6.49 5.35
CA ILE A 123 -2.74 -7.57 4.35
C ILE A 123 -4.15 -7.77 3.79
N TYR A 124 -4.29 -7.62 2.48
CA TYR A 124 -5.53 -7.88 1.76
C TYR A 124 -5.30 -8.84 0.61
N ARG A 125 -6.29 -9.66 0.31
CA ARG A 125 -6.20 -10.60 -0.83
C ARG A 125 -6.45 -9.80 -2.09
N ASN A 126 -5.45 -9.60 -2.95
CA ASN A 126 -5.62 -8.87 -4.19
C ASN A 126 -6.54 -9.65 -5.14
N GLU A 127 -7.72 -9.11 -5.44
CA GLU A 127 -8.68 -9.76 -6.34
C GLU A 127 -8.62 -9.23 -7.78
N THR A 128 -7.87 -8.15 -8.01
CA THR A 128 -7.91 -7.38 -9.28
C THR A 128 -6.68 -7.63 -10.16
N GLU A 129 -5.49 -7.73 -9.58
CA GLU A 129 -4.18 -7.63 -10.25
C GLU A 129 -3.39 -8.94 -10.23
N GLY A 130 -4.06 -10.07 -10.06
CA GLY A 130 -3.47 -11.39 -10.26
C GLY A 130 -3.46 -12.34 -9.07
N GLY A 131 -4.19 -12.00 -8.01
CA GLY A 131 -4.32 -12.89 -6.87
C GLY A 131 -3.17 -12.76 -5.87
N GLY A 132 -3.30 -13.50 -4.77
CA GLY A 132 -2.32 -13.49 -3.68
C GLY A 132 -2.57 -12.38 -2.67
N ASP A 133 -1.65 -12.27 -1.70
CA ASP A 133 -1.69 -11.22 -0.70
C ASP A 133 -0.98 -9.96 -1.24
N SER A 134 -1.64 -8.82 -1.08
CA SER A 134 -1.08 -7.48 -1.23
C SER A 134 -0.99 -6.82 0.15
N TYR A 135 -0.12 -5.82 0.22
CA TYR A 135 0.27 -5.18 1.47
C TYR A 135 0.04 -3.67 1.34
N LEU A 136 -0.56 -3.09 2.36
CA LEU A 136 -0.65 -1.64 2.55
C LEU A 136 0.21 -1.27 3.74
N MET A 137 1.28 -0.52 3.49
CA MET A 137 2.15 0.01 4.53
C MET A 137 1.70 1.42 4.89
N LEU A 138 1.60 1.71 6.19
CA LEU A 138 1.14 3.01 6.68
C LEU A 138 2.31 3.94 7.00
N ASP A 139 3.41 3.37 7.46
CA ASP A 139 4.62 4.06 7.90
C ASP A 139 5.78 3.84 6.91
N ALA A 140 6.27 4.93 6.33
CA ALA A 140 7.37 4.92 5.37
C ALA A 140 8.70 4.47 5.99
N ASP A 141 8.91 4.66 7.30
CA ASP A 141 10.15 4.23 7.98
C ASP A 141 10.26 2.70 8.09
N ARG A 142 9.18 1.97 7.75
CA ARG A 142 9.14 0.49 7.70
C ARG A 142 9.33 -0.08 6.30
N ILE A 143 9.73 0.77 5.36
CA ILE A 143 9.91 0.44 3.95
C ILE A 143 11.34 0.76 3.57
N GLU A 144 12.09 -0.27 3.17
CA GLU A 144 13.45 -0.11 2.69
C GLU A 144 13.54 -0.54 1.22
N PHE A 145 14.21 0.24 0.37
CA PHE A 145 14.50 -0.20 -0.99
C PHE A 145 15.47 -1.38 -0.94
N ALA A 146 15.07 -2.49 -1.55
CA ALA A 146 15.98 -3.62 -1.71
C ALA A 146 17.05 -3.20 -2.74
N LEU A 147 18.25 -2.87 -2.26
CA LEU A 147 19.37 -2.59 -3.13
C LEU A 147 19.59 -3.82 -4.02
N THR A 148 19.28 -3.70 -5.30
CA THR A 148 19.83 -4.63 -6.29
C THR A 148 21.33 -4.37 -6.32
N LYS A 149 22.14 -5.35 -5.92
CA LYS A 149 23.57 -5.35 -6.30
C LYS A 149 23.61 -4.99 -7.79
N ALA A 150 24.26 -3.88 -8.15
CA ALA A 150 24.59 -3.63 -9.53
C ALA A 150 25.28 -4.87 -10.11
N PRO A 151 25.04 -5.26 -11.38
CA PRO A 151 25.77 -6.38 -11.96
C PRO A 151 27.26 -6.10 -11.77
N GLU A 152 27.95 -7.02 -11.08
CA GLU A 152 29.41 -6.99 -10.97
C GLU A 152 29.93 -6.92 -12.40
N THR A 153 30.44 -5.75 -12.78
CA THR A 153 31.09 -5.59 -14.08
C THR A 153 32.36 -6.42 -14.01
N ASN A 154 32.28 -7.63 -14.55
CA ASN A 154 33.46 -8.45 -14.80
C ASN A 154 34.36 -7.66 -15.76
N ARG A 155 35.43 -7.08 -15.22
CA ARG A 155 36.61 -6.63 -15.97
C ARG A 155 37.81 -7.41 -15.48
#